data_AF-A0A849ZME0-F1
#
_entry.id   AF-A0A849ZME0-F1
#
_cell.length_a   1.000
_cell.length_b   1.000
_cell.length_c   1.000
_cell.angle_alpha   90.00
_cell.angle_beta   90.00
_cell.angle_gamma   90.00
#
_symmetry.space_group_name_H-M   'P 1'
#
loop_
_entity.id
_entity.type
_entity.pdbx_description
1 polymer ?
#
loop_
_entity_poly.entity_id
_entity_poly.type
_entity_poly.pdbx_seq_one_letter_code
_entity_poly.pdbx_strand_id
1 'polypeptide(L)'
;MLSGVCLVFAAVVSGCFVDALGIATDGGEGASTPSTSASATMNGDGGATSASMSSTGGLGGAGGAGGAGGGPVLVSECMGNEVAVDIVDGMLVCEALTAKINAAIDVGCDIQLGWGDQCDTGCTDPPDKQGRTSLTECQESGSDNDCRDHDLGGVSVQTFGMNLDGAVGFDDRFYTGFICDAGDDVEAPCNDDDVLVTGINGRDPVCSRATRAIYAPLRDCAFVFGWKDSCDGACVDPPQKIGSASANACTPDANSVCLDSPYDAPIDLVSFDLEGGANDDDRFFFGLTCGTATPATTKAEGSCPMGQFVNGIYEDGSFRCRSIQEISLAHFTQSCWLYAGWRDFCNGCDDPPTQWGRVRVGECMTGAVDDDACATVMFNGQNVSMFGLSPDGTVDGDDKVFVGLSCQ
;
A
#
# COMPACT_ATOMS: atom_id res chain seq x y z
N MET A 1 52.17 -13.37 23.73
CA MET A 1 52.61 -12.71 22.49
C MET A 1 51.37 -12.41 21.68
N LEU A 2 50.96 -11.15 21.70
CA LEU A 2 49.85 -10.62 20.92
C LEU A 2 50.32 -10.46 19.48
N SER A 3 49.53 -10.91 18.51
CA SER A 3 49.64 -10.44 17.13
C SER A 3 48.23 -10.16 16.64
N GLY A 4 47.94 -8.86 16.51
CA GLY A 4 46.70 -8.35 15.97
C GLY A 4 46.75 -8.34 14.45
N VAL A 5 45.61 -8.64 13.84
CA VAL A 5 45.36 -8.39 12.43
C VAL A 5 44.34 -7.25 12.36
N CYS A 6 44.81 -6.09 11.91
CA CYS A 6 43.97 -4.99 11.45
C CYS A 6 43.34 -5.40 10.11
N LEU A 7 42.01 -5.44 10.04
CA LEU A 7 41.29 -5.40 8.77
C LEU A 7 40.93 -3.94 8.47
N VAL A 8 41.44 -3.43 7.37
CA VAL A 8 41.18 -2.08 6.85
C VAL A 8 39.96 -2.16 5.94
N PHE A 9 38.87 -1.46 6.30
CA PHE A 9 37.79 -1.14 5.37
C PHE A 9 38.22 0.05 4.51
N ALA A 10 38.28 -0.15 3.19
CA ALA A 10 38.40 0.93 2.22
C ALA A 10 37.00 1.23 1.66
N ALA A 11 36.45 2.37 2.08
CA ALA A 11 35.29 3.00 1.45
C ALA A 11 35.78 4.27 0.73
N VAL A 12 35.67 4.30 -0.60
CA VAL A 12 35.75 5.50 -1.45
C VAL A 12 34.90 5.25 -2.69
N VAL A 13 33.75 5.92 -2.84
CA VAL A 13 33.57 7.03 -3.79
C VAL A 13 32.49 7.97 -3.24
N SER A 14 32.93 9.19 -3.03
CA SER A 14 32.21 10.40 -2.66
C SER A 14 31.40 10.98 -3.83
N GLY A 15 30.18 11.41 -3.56
CA GLY A 15 29.44 12.42 -4.33
C GLY A 15 29.07 13.58 -3.39
N CYS A 16 29.70 14.73 -3.60
CA CYS A 16 29.54 15.94 -2.79
C CYS A 16 28.17 16.60 -2.98
N PHE A 17 27.52 16.99 -1.89
CA PHE A 17 26.81 18.27 -1.83
C PHE A 17 27.25 19.00 -0.55
N VAL A 18 27.79 20.19 -0.76
CA VAL A 18 28.12 21.17 0.26
C VAL A 18 26.85 21.96 0.49
N ASP A 19 26.34 21.98 1.72
CA ASP A 19 25.66 23.17 2.19
C ASP A 19 26.18 23.55 3.57
N ALA A 20 26.52 24.82 3.68
CA ALA A 20 27.30 25.40 4.75
C ALA A 20 26.37 26.15 5.69
N LEU A 21 26.25 25.69 6.94
CA LEU A 21 25.80 26.52 8.06
C LEU A 21 26.44 25.99 9.33
N GLY A 22 27.43 26.75 9.83
CA GLY A 22 28.11 26.49 11.08
C GLY A 22 27.31 27.01 12.26
N ILE A 23 27.09 26.16 13.26
CA ILE A 23 26.82 26.54 14.65
C ILE A 23 27.63 25.62 15.56
N ALA A 24 28.36 26.24 16.50
CA ALA A 24 29.24 25.60 17.45
C ALA A 24 28.48 24.71 18.45
N THR A 25 29.06 23.56 18.80
CA THR A 25 28.65 22.77 19.96
C THR A 25 29.84 22.61 20.90
N ASP A 26 29.76 23.30 22.04
CA ASP A 26 30.55 23.00 23.23
C ASP A 26 29.89 21.84 23.98
N GLY A 27 30.74 20.99 24.56
CA GLY A 27 30.35 19.74 25.20
C GLY A 27 29.71 19.87 26.58
N GLY A 28 29.27 18.72 27.09
CA GLY A 28 28.80 18.57 28.46
C GLY A 28 28.27 17.17 28.73
N GLU A 29 29.10 16.35 29.38
CA GLU A 29 28.75 15.06 29.95
C GLU A 29 27.67 15.19 31.04
N GLY A 30 26.79 14.20 31.16
CA GLY A 30 25.81 14.13 32.25
C GLY A 30 25.04 12.83 32.27
N ALA A 31 25.59 11.83 32.94
CA ALA A 31 24.91 10.58 33.28
C ALA A 31 23.85 10.80 34.38
N SER A 32 22.67 10.19 34.24
CA SER A 32 21.87 9.74 35.39
C SER A 32 20.89 8.61 35.02
N THR A 33 20.69 7.75 36.01
CA THR A 33 20.04 6.43 36.04
C THR A 33 18.50 6.47 36.09
N PRO A 34 17.80 5.33 35.89
CA PRO A 34 16.36 5.30 35.66
C PRO A 34 15.53 5.30 36.95
N SER A 35 14.41 6.02 36.95
CA SER A 35 13.37 5.94 37.98
C SER A 35 12.22 5.04 37.53
N THR A 36 12.04 3.94 38.24
CA THR A 36 10.82 3.14 38.30
C THR A 36 9.72 3.92 39.02
N SER A 37 8.52 3.97 38.46
CA SER A 37 7.31 4.23 39.24
C SER A 37 6.16 3.39 38.69
N ALA A 38 5.54 2.65 39.61
CA ALA A 38 4.36 1.84 39.43
C ALA A 38 3.13 2.74 39.23
N SER A 39 2.21 2.36 38.34
CA SER A 39 0.85 2.88 38.34
C SER A 39 -0.11 1.81 38.85
N ALA A 40 -0.97 2.26 39.77
CA ALA A 40 -1.95 1.47 40.47
C ALA A 40 -3.24 1.36 39.65
N THR A 41 -3.89 0.20 39.81
CA THR A 41 -5.27 -0.10 39.43
C THR A 41 -6.25 0.89 40.08
N MET A 42 -7.20 1.42 39.32
CA MET A 42 -8.50 1.83 39.85
C MET A 42 -9.64 1.51 38.87
N ASN A 43 -10.57 0.68 39.36
CA ASN A 43 -11.91 0.48 38.85
C ASN A 43 -12.72 1.78 38.94
N GLY A 44 -13.63 1.97 37.99
CA GLY A 44 -14.64 3.02 38.05
C GLY A 44 -15.72 2.83 36.99
N ASP A 45 -16.61 1.86 37.21
CA ASP A 45 -17.90 1.76 36.52
C ASP A 45 -18.75 3.01 36.84
N GLY A 46 -19.27 3.64 35.80
CA GLY A 46 -20.16 4.80 35.92
C GLY A 46 -20.97 5.00 34.66
N GLY A 47 -22.04 4.22 34.51
CA GLY A 47 -23.03 4.42 33.46
C GLY A 47 -23.77 5.75 33.61
N ALA A 48 -23.97 6.45 32.50
CA ALA A 48 -24.92 7.54 32.40
C ALA A 48 -25.61 7.51 31.03
N THR A 49 -26.89 7.17 31.07
CA THR A 49 -27.88 7.31 30.01
C THR A 49 -28.05 8.78 29.61
N SER A 50 -27.83 9.12 28.35
CA SER A 50 -28.23 10.41 27.77
C SER A 50 -29.61 10.29 27.11
N ALA A 51 -30.59 10.92 27.74
CA ALA A 51 -31.94 11.07 27.22
C ALA A 51 -31.97 12.22 26.19
N SER A 52 -32.59 11.96 25.05
CA SER A 52 -32.93 12.95 24.03
C SER A 52 -33.97 13.94 24.58
N MET A 53 -33.67 15.25 24.52
CA MET A 53 -34.68 16.29 24.65
C MET A 53 -34.85 17.02 23.32
N SER A 54 -35.99 16.75 22.69
CA SER A 54 -36.62 17.56 21.66
C SER A 54 -37.23 18.81 22.29
N SER A 55 -36.90 19.99 21.78
CA SER A 55 -37.67 21.21 22.05
C SER A 55 -37.84 22.02 20.78
N THR A 56 -39.05 21.95 20.23
CA THR A 56 -39.62 22.87 19.25
C THR A 56 -39.94 24.23 19.87
N GLY A 57 -39.67 25.30 19.12
CA GLY A 57 -40.56 26.47 19.03
C GLY A 57 -40.14 27.73 19.79
N GLY A 58 -39.73 28.76 19.05
CA GLY A 58 -39.58 30.12 19.56
C GLY A 58 -39.27 31.13 18.45
N LEU A 59 -40.32 31.68 17.83
CA LEU A 59 -40.24 32.83 16.93
C LEU A 59 -40.00 34.12 17.74
N GLY A 60 -39.15 35.01 17.22
CA GLY A 60 -39.22 36.45 17.48
C GLY A 60 -37.93 37.07 18.03
N GLY A 61 -37.26 37.87 17.18
CA GLY A 61 -36.16 38.72 17.63
C GLY A 61 -35.35 39.34 16.50
N ALA A 62 -35.93 40.33 15.81
CA ALA A 62 -35.15 41.24 14.98
C ALA A 62 -34.44 42.26 15.90
N GLY A 63 -33.11 42.35 15.82
CA GLY A 63 -32.37 43.46 16.41
C GLY A 63 -30.96 43.12 16.84
N GLY A 64 -29.97 43.66 16.11
CA GLY A 64 -28.60 43.79 16.60
C GLY A 64 -27.55 43.24 15.65
N ALA A 65 -27.16 44.02 14.64
CA ALA A 65 -25.87 43.88 13.98
C ALA A 65 -24.77 44.24 14.99
N GLY A 66 -24.46 43.30 15.89
CA GLY A 66 -23.26 43.36 16.73
C GLY A 66 -22.08 43.02 15.84
N GLY A 67 -21.22 43.99 15.58
CA GLY A 67 -19.94 43.75 14.92
C GLY A 67 -19.18 42.70 15.70
N ALA A 68 -19.11 41.49 15.16
CA ALA A 68 -18.22 40.46 15.62
C ALA A 68 -16.81 41.02 15.45
N GLY A 69 -16.20 41.44 16.56
CA GLY A 69 -14.77 41.72 16.58
C GLY A 69 -14.08 40.43 16.19
N GLY A 70 -13.62 40.37 14.94
CA GLY A 70 -12.76 39.29 14.48
C GLY A 70 -11.54 39.29 15.38
N GLY A 71 -11.51 38.36 16.34
CA GLY A 71 -10.27 38.04 17.03
C GLY A 71 -9.20 37.72 15.99
N PRO A 72 -7.92 37.94 16.31
CA PRO A 72 -6.84 37.61 15.38
C PRO A 72 -6.99 36.17 14.91
N VAL A 73 -6.93 35.95 13.59
CA VAL A 73 -6.88 34.60 13.01
C VAL A 73 -5.60 33.96 13.54
N LEU A 74 -5.74 32.83 14.23
CA LEU A 74 -4.58 32.10 14.75
C LEU A 74 -3.96 31.32 13.58
N VAL A 75 -2.70 31.63 13.28
CA VAL A 75 -1.89 30.80 12.37
C VAL A 75 -1.75 29.43 13.01
N SER A 76 -2.17 28.39 12.30
CA SER A 76 -2.03 27.00 12.73
C SER A 76 -1.60 26.14 11.55
N GLU A 77 -0.85 25.08 11.84
CA GLU A 77 -0.27 24.15 10.86
C GLU A 77 -0.25 22.74 11.45
N CYS A 78 -0.65 21.75 10.65
CA CYS A 78 -0.44 20.35 10.98
C CYS A 78 0.99 19.95 10.64
N MET A 79 1.66 19.21 11.52
CA MET A 79 3.08 18.91 11.35
C MET A 79 3.30 17.69 10.46
N GLY A 80 4.29 17.75 9.56
CA GLY A 80 4.83 16.57 8.88
C GLY A 80 3.81 15.72 8.12
N ASN A 81 3.43 14.58 8.72
CA ASN A 81 2.49 13.57 8.24
C ASN A 81 1.10 13.67 8.89
N GLU A 82 0.74 14.81 9.46
CA GLU A 82 -0.59 15.07 9.98
C GLU A 82 -1.49 15.80 8.96
N VAL A 83 -2.78 15.56 9.07
CA VAL A 83 -3.83 16.22 8.28
C VAL A 83 -4.85 16.89 9.20
N ALA A 84 -5.39 18.02 8.77
CA ALA A 84 -6.50 18.66 9.47
C ALA A 84 -7.77 17.81 9.33
N VAL A 85 -8.37 17.48 10.46
CA VAL A 85 -9.64 16.73 10.54
C VAL A 85 -10.79 17.60 11.05
N ASP A 86 -10.47 18.71 11.72
CA ASP A 86 -11.45 19.69 12.18
C ASP A 86 -10.81 21.08 12.32
N ILE A 87 -11.65 22.11 12.46
CA ILE A 87 -11.25 23.48 12.77
C ILE A 87 -12.07 23.97 13.97
N VAL A 88 -11.43 24.03 15.14
CA VAL A 88 -12.07 24.45 16.39
C VAL A 88 -11.52 25.80 16.82
N ASP A 89 -12.40 26.80 16.95
CA ASP A 89 -12.04 28.17 17.34
C ASP A 89 -10.93 28.80 16.48
N GLY A 90 -10.89 28.45 15.19
CA GLY A 90 -9.88 28.94 14.24
C GLY A 90 -8.52 28.25 14.34
N MET A 91 -8.42 27.15 15.09
CA MET A 91 -7.23 26.28 15.14
C MET A 91 -7.52 24.95 14.45
N LEU A 92 -6.54 24.45 13.69
CA LEU A 92 -6.61 23.12 13.11
C LEU A 92 -6.51 22.06 14.21
N VAL A 93 -7.40 21.07 14.17
CA VAL A 93 -7.25 19.79 14.86
C VAL A 93 -6.60 18.83 13.87
N CYS A 94 -5.43 18.31 14.22
CA CYS A 94 -4.60 17.51 13.34
C CYS A 94 -4.55 16.07 13.83
N GLU A 95 -4.59 15.12 12.89
CA GLU A 95 -4.43 13.69 13.14
C GLU A 95 -3.38 13.07 12.23
N ALA A 96 -2.79 11.96 12.68
CA ALA A 96 -1.83 11.21 11.89
C ALA A 96 -2.49 10.63 10.63
N LEU A 97 -1.93 10.96 9.47
CA LEU A 97 -2.49 10.57 8.19
C LEU A 97 -2.31 9.07 7.88
N THR A 98 -1.34 8.41 8.51
CA THR A 98 -1.01 6.99 8.31
C THR A 98 -2.22 6.07 8.49
N ALA A 99 -3.02 6.26 9.55
CA ALA A 99 -4.20 5.43 9.79
C ALA A 99 -5.25 5.59 8.70
N LYS A 100 -5.47 6.83 8.23
CA LYS A 100 -6.41 7.13 7.13
C LYS A 100 -5.92 6.59 5.80
N ILE A 101 -4.61 6.64 5.53
CA ILE A 101 -4.03 6.02 4.32
C ILE A 101 -4.17 4.51 4.38
N ASN A 102 -3.88 3.85 5.50
CA ASN A 102 -4.04 2.40 5.63
C ASN A 102 -5.51 1.98 5.48
N ALA A 103 -6.45 2.69 6.12
CA ALA A 103 -7.87 2.42 5.97
C ALA A 103 -8.35 2.62 4.52
N ALA A 104 -7.82 3.62 3.80
CA ALA A 104 -8.07 3.74 2.37
C ALA A 104 -7.47 2.53 1.63
N ILE A 105 -6.17 2.25 1.73
CA ILE A 105 -5.55 1.11 1.02
C ILE A 105 -6.31 -0.20 1.27
N ASP A 106 -6.75 -0.45 2.49
CA ASP A 106 -7.53 -1.63 2.86
C ASP A 106 -8.86 -1.78 2.10
N VAL A 107 -9.58 -0.67 1.90
CA VAL A 107 -10.92 -0.66 1.29
C VAL A 107 -10.86 -0.70 -0.24
N GLY A 108 -9.81 -0.16 -0.86
CA GLY A 108 -9.81 0.07 -2.29
C GLY A 108 -8.66 -0.54 -3.06
N CYS A 109 -7.60 -1.02 -2.39
CA CYS A 109 -6.48 -1.65 -3.08
C CYS A 109 -6.48 -3.17 -2.88
N ASP A 110 -6.58 -3.90 -3.98
CA ASP A 110 -6.52 -5.36 -4.02
C ASP A 110 -5.42 -5.84 -4.96
N ILE A 111 -4.81 -6.97 -4.58
CA ILE A 111 -4.00 -7.79 -5.47
C ILE A 111 -4.87 -8.94 -5.95
N GLN A 112 -4.93 -9.16 -7.26
CA GLN A 112 -5.63 -10.29 -7.87
C GLN A 112 -4.63 -11.29 -8.42
N LEU A 113 -4.92 -12.57 -8.20
CA LEU A 113 -4.23 -13.69 -8.81
C LEU A 113 -5.27 -14.63 -9.43
N GLY A 114 -4.95 -15.20 -10.58
CA GLY A 114 -5.79 -16.17 -11.25
C GLY A 114 -5.00 -17.18 -12.06
N TRP A 115 -5.64 -18.28 -12.39
CA TRP A 115 -5.13 -19.36 -13.21
C TRP A 115 -6.23 -19.89 -14.12
N GLY A 116 -5.86 -20.21 -15.35
CA GLY A 116 -6.74 -20.86 -16.32
C GLY A 116 -5.99 -21.97 -17.04
N ASP A 117 -6.70 -23.08 -17.26
CA ASP A 117 -6.22 -24.30 -17.91
C ASP A 117 -6.62 -24.30 -19.39
N GLN A 118 -5.93 -25.09 -20.23
CA GLN A 118 -6.28 -25.34 -21.64
C GLN A 118 -6.40 -24.08 -22.53
N CYS A 119 -5.54 -23.10 -22.30
CA CYS A 119 -5.43 -21.82 -22.98
C CYS A 119 -4.86 -21.85 -24.41
N ASP A 120 -4.80 -23.00 -25.07
CA ASP A 120 -4.22 -23.24 -26.41
C ASP A 120 -4.68 -22.27 -27.51
N THR A 121 -5.85 -21.64 -27.36
CA THR A 121 -6.43 -20.73 -28.36
C THR A 121 -6.39 -19.25 -27.96
N GLY A 122 -5.55 -18.90 -26.99
CA GLY A 122 -5.25 -17.51 -26.64
C GLY A 122 -6.03 -16.95 -25.44
N CYS A 123 -6.70 -17.82 -24.68
CA CYS A 123 -7.35 -17.54 -23.39
C CYS A 123 -7.92 -16.14 -23.26
N THR A 124 -9.06 -15.92 -23.94
CA THR A 124 -9.82 -14.67 -23.84
C THR A 124 -10.86 -14.70 -22.72
N ASP A 125 -11.10 -15.89 -22.16
CA ASP A 125 -12.03 -16.06 -21.06
C ASP A 125 -11.34 -15.73 -19.73
N PRO A 126 -12.09 -15.29 -18.72
CA PRO A 126 -11.58 -15.12 -17.36
C PRO A 126 -10.95 -16.40 -16.80
N PRO A 127 -10.02 -16.30 -15.83
CA PRO A 127 -9.43 -17.46 -15.19
C PRO A 127 -10.47 -18.34 -14.49
N ASP A 128 -10.30 -19.66 -14.58
CA ASP A 128 -11.17 -20.66 -13.94
C ASP A 128 -11.07 -20.60 -12.41
N LYS A 129 -9.87 -20.31 -11.92
CA LYS A 129 -9.57 -20.09 -10.51
C LYS A 129 -9.01 -18.70 -10.32
N GLN A 130 -9.50 -17.99 -9.32
CA GLN A 130 -9.03 -16.65 -9.05
C GLN A 130 -9.40 -16.20 -7.65
N GLY A 131 -8.71 -15.20 -7.18
CA GLY A 131 -9.03 -14.53 -5.95
C GLY A 131 -8.34 -13.20 -5.87
N ARG A 132 -8.75 -12.44 -4.87
CA ARG A 132 -8.19 -11.14 -4.56
C ARG A 132 -7.97 -11.01 -3.07
N THR A 133 -6.99 -10.21 -2.70
CA THR A 133 -6.67 -9.92 -1.31
C THR A 133 -6.30 -8.45 -1.14
N SER A 134 -6.82 -7.85 -0.06
CA SER A 134 -6.48 -6.52 0.43
C SER A 134 -5.64 -6.64 1.71
N LEU A 135 -5.60 -5.59 2.54
CA LEU A 135 -4.96 -5.64 3.85
C LEU A 135 -5.76 -6.48 4.86
N THR A 136 -7.09 -6.53 4.76
CA THR A 136 -7.96 -7.23 5.71
C THR A 136 -9.03 -8.11 5.06
N GLU A 137 -9.25 -8.00 3.75
CA GLU A 137 -10.22 -8.80 3.03
C GLU A 137 -9.54 -9.79 2.08
N CYS A 138 -10.16 -10.95 1.90
CA CYS A 138 -9.81 -11.88 0.85
C CYS A 138 -11.07 -12.50 0.28
N GLN A 139 -11.09 -12.67 -1.03
CA GLN A 139 -12.18 -13.30 -1.76
C GLN A 139 -11.61 -14.30 -2.76
N GLU A 140 -12.28 -15.44 -2.90
CA GLU A 140 -11.88 -16.53 -3.78
C GLU A 140 -13.04 -17.01 -4.64
N SER A 141 -12.71 -17.50 -5.82
CA SER A 141 -13.60 -18.16 -6.77
C SER A 141 -12.87 -19.32 -7.42
N GLY A 142 -13.59 -20.40 -7.71
CA GLY A 142 -13.01 -21.68 -8.14
C GLY A 142 -12.88 -22.68 -6.99
N SER A 143 -12.54 -23.93 -7.31
CA SER A 143 -12.33 -24.99 -6.32
C SER A 143 -10.93 -24.91 -5.68
N ASP A 144 -10.87 -25.33 -4.42
CA ASP A 144 -9.64 -25.61 -3.65
C ASP A 144 -8.67 -24.42 -3.48
N ASN A 145 -9.16 -23.21 -3.71
CA ASN A 145 -8.53 -21.97 -3.28
C ASN A 145 -8.83 -21.69 -1.79
N ASP A 146 -8.01 -20.86 -1.16
CA ASP A 146 -8.22 -20.46 0.23
C ASP A 146 -7.81 -19.00 0.55
N CYS A 147 -8.61 -18.39 1.41
CA CYS A 147 -8.37 -17.09 2.01
C CYS A 147 -7.98 -17.24 3.48
N ARG A 148 -6.74 -16.87 3.84
CA ARG A 148 -6.20 -17.09 5.20
C ARG A 148 -5.27 -15.98 5.65
N ASP A 149 -5.27 -15.75 6.96
CA ASP A 149 -4.21 -15.00 7.63
C ASP A 149 -3.00 -15.90 7.87
N HIS A 150 -1.83 -15.45 7.42
CA HIS A 150 -0.55 -16.11 7.68
C HIS A 150 0.41 -15.18 8.39
N ASP A 151 1.20 -15.72 9.32
CA ASP A 151 2.32 -15.01 9.94
C ASP A 151 3.58 -15.18 9.07
N LEU A 152 3.91 -14.14 8.30
CA LEU A 152 5.05 -14.12 7.39
C LEU A 152 6.13 -13.19 7.93
N GLY A 153 7.02 -13.76 8.74
CA GLY A 153 8.15 -13.02 9.33
C GLY A 153 7.74 -12.10 10.49
N GLY A 154 6.75 -12.50 11.29
CA GLY A 154 6.23 -11.72 12.42
C GLY A 154 5.12 -10.74 12.04
N VAL A 155 4.56 -10.88 10.84
CA VAL A 155 3.56 -9.97 10.26
C VAL A 155 2.37 -10.81 9.84
N SER A 156 1.19 -10.50 10.38
CA SER A 156 -0.06 -11.09 9.91
C SER A 156 -0.40 -10.50 8.54
N VAL A 157 -0.50 -11.36 7.53
CA VAL A 157 -0.83 -10.98 6.17
C VAL A 157 -2.06 -11.79 5.75
N GLN A 158 -3.10 -11.08 5.32
CA GLN A 158 -4.22 -11.70 4.63
C GLN A 158 -3.70 -12.13 3.25
N THR A 159 -3.82 -13.44 2.99
CA THR A 159 -3.34 -14.05 1.75
C THR A 159 -4.46 -14.76 1.02
N PHE A 160 -4.32 -14.76 -0.30
CA PHE A 160 -5.06 -15.63 -1.21
C PHE A 160 -4.12 -16.73 -1.67
N GLY A 161 -4.46 -17.97 -1.36
CA GLY A 161 -3.82 -19.19 -1.83
C GLY A 161 -4.57 -19.76 -3.02
N MET A 162 -3.89 -19.86 -4.16
CA MET A 162 -4.43 -20.44 -5.38
C MET A 162 -3.85 -21.82 -5.59
N ASN A 163 -4.72 -22.82 -5.67
CA ASN A 163 -4.32 -24.18 -6.03
C ASN A 163 -4.27 -24.31 -7.56
N LEU A 164 -3.21 -24.92 -8.08
CA LEU A 164 -3.01 -25.16 -9.50
C LEU A 164 -3.52 -26.58 -9.78
N ASP A 165 -4.61 -26.76 -10.53
CA ASP A 165 -5.14 -28.11 -10.75
C ASP A 165 -4.28 -28.84 -11.79
N GLY A 166 -3.94 -30.09 -11.50
CA GLY A 166 -3.22 -30.93 -12.47
C GLY A 166 -1.82 -30.40 -12.78
N ALA A 167 -1.19 -30.96 -13.80
CA ALA A 167 0.17 -30.56 -14.18
C ALA A 167 0.13 -29.23 -14.92
N VAL A 168 0.92 -28.26 -14.46
CA VAL A 168 1.04 -26.96 -15.12
C VAL A 168 1.99 -27.07 -16.33
N GLY A 169 1.48 -26.73 -17.52
CA GLY A 169 2.16 -26.82 -18.81
C GLY A 169 1.93 -25.62 -19.74
N PHE A 170 2.15 -25.84 -21.04
CA PHE A 170 2.16 -24.81 -22.08
C PHE A 170 0.76 -24.25 -22.42
N ASP A 171 -0.28 -24.93 -21.97
CA ASP A 171 -1.66 -24.51 -22.13
C ASP A 171 -2.18 -23.82 -20.87
N ASP A 172 -1.35 -23.59 -19.86
CA ASP A 172 -1.76 -22.86 -18.67
C ASP A 172 -1.42 -21.37 -18.74
N ARG A 173 -2.21 -20.56 -18.04
CA ARG A 173 -1.92 -19.14 -17.86
C ARG A 173 -2.09 -18.69 -16.42
N PHE A 174 -1.12 -17.92 -15.97
CA PHE A 174 -1.18 -17.18 -14.71
C PHE A 174 -1.59 -15.75 -15.00
N TYR A 175 -2.54 -15.25 -14.23
CA TYR A 175 -3.08 -13.90 -14.32
C TYR A 175 -2.76 -13.13 -13.06
N THR A 176 -2.30 -11.89 -13.22
CA THR A 176 -2.11 -11.00 -12.09
C THR A 176 -2.72 -9.63 -12.34
N GLY A 177 -3.26 -9.04 -11.28
CA GLY A 177 -3.90 -7.74 -11.30
C GLY A 177 -3.56 -6.93 -10.06
N PHE A 178 -3.55 -5.62 -10.22
CA PHE A 178 -3.52 -4.69 -9.10
C PHE A 178 -4.53 -3.59 -9.34
N ILE A 179 -5.47 -3.45 -8.41
CA ILE A 179 -6.49 -2.42 -8.44
C ILE A 179 -6.32 -1.54 -7.21
N CYS A 180 -6.55 -0.25 -7.40
CA CYS A 180 -6.77 0.73 -6.34
C CYS A 180 -7.94 1.60 -6.79
N ASP A 181 -9.17 1.19 -6.48
CA ASP A 181 -10.38 1.93 -6.84
C ASP A 181 -11.00 2.60 -5.61
N ALA A 182 -11.35 3.87 -5.80
CA ALA A 182 -11.84 4.74 -4.75
C ALA A 182 -13.34 4.67 -4.52
N GLY A 183 -14.07 4.10 -5.49
CA GLY A 183 -15.47 4.42 -5.69
C GLY A 183 -15.67 5.89 -6.07
N ASP A 184 -16.93 6.34 -5.99
CA ASP A 184 -17.33 7.70 -6.37
C ASP A 184 -16.96 8.76 -5.32
N ASP A 185 -16.68 9.98 -5.79
CA ASP A 185 -16.57 11.18 -4.94
C ASP A 185 -17.94 11.51 -4.35
N VAL A 186 -18.13 11.19 -3.08
CA VAL A 186 -19.30 11.62 -2.33
C VAL A 186 -18.83 12.59 -1.25
N GLU A 187 -19.42 13.79 -1.22
CA GLU A 187 -19.30 14.67 -0.06
C GLU A 187 -19.76 13.89 1.17
N ALA A 188 -18.90 13.85 2.19
CA ALA A 188 -19.15 13.10 3.40
C ALA A 188 -19.08 14.03 4.62
N PRO A 189 -19.82 13.71 5.70
CA PRO A 189 -19.67 14.39 6.97
C PRO A 189 -18.20 14.38 7.43
N CYS A 190 -17.72 15.50 7.98
CA CYS A 190 -16.33 15.63 8.45
C CYS A 190 -15.97 14.71 9.63
N ASN A 191 -16.96 14.04 10.22
CA ASN A 191 -16.79 13.16 11.37
C ASN A 191 -16.63 11.68 10.98
N ASP A 192 -16.51 11.36 9.70
CA ASP A 192 -16.26 10.01 9.22
C ASP A 192 -14.73 9.75 9.13
N ASP A 193 -14.31 8.53 9.45
CA ASP A 193 -12.90 8.16 9.61
C ASP A 193 -12.09 8.28 8.30
N ASP A 194 -12.76 8.25 7.14
CA ASP A 194 -12.19 8.26 5.80
C ASP A 194 -12.26 9.62 5.09
N VAL A 195 -12.48 10.72 5.82
CA VAL A 195 -12.71 12.05 5.23
C VAL A 195 -11.58 13.03 5.59
N LEU A 196 -11.23 13.92 4.64
CA LEU A 196 -10.28 15.03 4.85
C LEU A 196 -10.99 16.38 4.79
N VAL A 197 -10.53 17.33 5.61
CA VAL A 197 -10.94 18.73 5.49
C VAL A 197 -10.31 19.34 4.24
N THR A 198 -11.15 19.72 3.28
CA THR A 198 -10.75 20.37 2.03
C THR A 198 -11.08 21.86 2.02
N GLY A 199 -11.78 22.39 3.02
CA GLY A 199 -11.98 23.82 3.15
C GLY A 199 -12.98 24.19 4.24
N ILE A 200 -13.52 25.41 4.14
CA ILE A 200 -14.65 25.88 4.97
C ILE A 200 -15.71 26.55 4.11
N ASN A 201 -16.97 26.36 4.49
CA ASN A 201 -18.10 27.11 3.96
C ASN A 201 -18.71 27.95 5.10
N GLY A 202 -18.27 29.20 5.21
CA GLY A 202 -18.59 30.03 6.37
C GLY A 202 -17.80 29.60 7.61
N ARG A 203 -18.46 28.93 8.56
CA ARG A 203 -17.80 28.36 9.75
C ARG A 203 -17.75 26.84 9.75
N ASP A 204 -18.47 26.21 8.83
CA ASP A 204 -18.59 24.76 8.80
C ASP A 204 -17.46 24.20 7.92
N PRO A 205 -16.72 23.18 8.37
CA PRO A 205 -15.72 22.53 7.55
C PRO A 205 -16.37 21.86 6.33
N VAL A 206 -15.71 21.94 5.19
CA VAL A 206 -16.06 21.21 3.98
C VAL A 206 -15.12 20.02 3.89
N CYS A 207 -15.68 18.83 3.79
CA CYS A 207 -14.92 17.61 3.81
C CYS A 207 -15.30 16.70 2.65
N SER A 208 -14.29 16.01 2.11
CA SER A 208 -14.46 15.05 1.04
C SER A 208 -13.78 13.75 1.43
N ARG A 209 -14.32 12.62 0.98
CA ARG A 209 -13.66 11.33 1.19
C ARG A 209 -12.21 11.40 0.72
N ALA A 210 -11.31 11.03 1.63
CA ALA A 210 -9.88 10.96 1.43
C ALA A 210 -9.53 9.98 0.31
N THR A 211 -10.36 8.93 0.19
CA THR A 211 -10.21 7.79 -0.70
C THR A 211 -9.72 8.20 -2.08
N ARG A 212 -10.49 8.94 -2.89
CA ARG A 212 -10.10 9.24 -4.27
C ARG A 212 -8.76 9.97 -4.37
N ALA A 213 -8.54 10.94 -3.48
CA ALA A 213 -7.31 11.71 -3.49
C ALA A 213 -6.11 10.84 -3.08
N ILE A 214 -6.28 9.92 -2.12
CA ILE A 214 -5.29 8.93 -1.67
C ILE A 214 -4.99 7.91 -2.76
N TYR A 215 -5.99 7.41 -3.49
CA TYR A 215 -5.77 6.40 -4.55
C TYR A 215 -5.28 6.98 -5.86
N ALA A 216 -5.54 8.26 -6.16
CA ALA A 216 -5.09 8.88 -7.41
C ALA A 216 -3.63 8.57 -7.77
N PRO A 217 -2.63 8.71 -6.86
CA PRO A 217 -1.26 8.30 -7.16
C PRO A 217 -1.03 6.78 -7.11
N LEU A 218 -1.85 6.03 -6.37
CA LEU A 218 -1.74 4.57 -6.28
C LEU A 218 -2.25 3.88 -7.55
N ARG A 219 -3.10 4.54 -8.34
CA ARG A 219 -3.49 4.08 -9.68
C ARG A 219 -2.33 4.08 -10.68
N ASP A 220 -1.26 4.83 -10.38
CA ASP A 220 0.00 4.79 -11.13
C ASP A 220 0.99 3.76 -10.55
N CYS A 221 0.59 3.03 -9.49
CA CYS A 221 1.30 1.83 -9.06
C CYS A 221 0.86 0.64 -9.91
N ALA A 222 1.82 -0.22 -10.23
CA ALA A 222 1.62 -1.41 -11.01
C ALA A 222 2.27 -2.60 -10.31
N PHE A 223 1.51 -3.70 -10.26
CA PHE A 223 2.06 -5.01 -9.94
C PHE A 223 2.77 -5.54 -11.19
N VAL A 224 4.06 -5.83 -11.04
CA VAL A 224 4.92 -6.35 -12.10
C VAL A 224 5.09 -7.84 -11.85
N PHE A 225 4.71 -8.65 -12.83
CA PHE A 225 4.81 -10.09 -12.77
C PHE A 225 5.69 -10.60 -13.90
N GLY A 226 6.44 -11.66 -13.65
CA GLY A 226 7.27 -12.27 -14.67
C GLY A 226 7.59 -13.73 -14.40
N TRP A 227 8.12 -14.39 -15.40
CA TRP A 227 8.49 -15.80 -15.35
C TRP A 227 9.82 -16.05 -16.07
N LYS A 228 10.54 -17.06 -15.60
CA LYS A 228 11.75 -17.56 -16.23
C LYS A 228 11.87 -19.07 -16.05
N ASP A 229 12.06 -19.75 -17.18
CA ASP A 229 12.41 -21.17 -17.26
C ASP A 229 13.92 -21.38 -17.04
N SER A 230 14.27 -22.58 -16.60
CA SER A 230 15.63 -23.14 -16.62
C SER A 230 16.64 -22.27 -15.87
N CYS A 231 16.22 -21.82 -14.70
CA CYS A 231 16.97 -21.15 -13.67
C CYS A 231 17.95 -22.11 -12.97
N ASP A 232 19.21 -22.11 -13.39
CA ASP A 232 20.28 -22.75 -12.61
C ASP A 232 20.56 -21.94 -11.32
N GLY A 233 20.29 -22.53 -10.15
CA GLY A 233 20.59 -21.94 -8.83
C GLY A 233 19.74 -20.71 -8.50
N ALA A 234 20.33 -19.67 -7.89
CA ALA A 234 19.60 -18.52 -7.36
C ALA A 234 18.98 -17.57 -8.42
N CYS A 235 19.03 -17.91 -9.71
CA CYS A 235 18.35 -17.21 -10.81
C CYS A 235 18.25 -15.66 -10.73
N VAL A 236 19.38 -14.98 -10.61
CA VAL A 236 19.41 -13.52 -10.42
C VAL A 236 19.18 -12.71 -11.71
N ASP A 237 19.15 -13.36 -12.89
CA ASP A 237 18.87 -12.62 -14.12
C ASP A 237 17.39 -12.26 -14.23
N PRO A 238 17.06 -11.19 -14.98
CA PRO A 238 15.69 -10.79 -15.22
C PRO A 238 14.80 -11.91 -15.77
N PRO A 239 13.48 -11.85 -15.53
CA PRO A 239 12.54 -12.78 -16.10
C PRO A 239 12.59 -12.73 -17.63
N GLN A 240 12.34 -13.87 -18.27
CA GLN A 240 12.26 -13.99 -19.74
C GLN A 240 10.95 -13.39 -20.26
N LYS A 241 9.88 -13.52 -19.47
CA LYS A 241 8.58 -12.91 -19.73
C LYS A 241 8.24 -11.96 -18.59
N ILE A 242 7.81 -10.74 -18.91
CA ILE A 242 7.51 -9.71 -17.90
C ILE A 242 6.40 -8.80 -18.38
N GLY A 243 5.58 -8.35 -17.45
CA GLY A 243 4.54 -7.38 -17.73
C GLY A 243 3.99 -6.85 -16.43
N SER A 244 3.04 -5.92 -16.57
CA SER A 244 2.48 -5.25 -15.40
C SER A 244 1.01 -4.96 -15.56
N ALA A 245 0.31 -5.01 -14.44
CA ALA A 245 -1.08 -4.60 -14.30
C ALA A 245 -1.18 -3.46 -13.29
N SER A 246 -1.90 -2.41 -13.64
CA SER A 246 -2.32 -1.33 -12.75
C SER A 246 -3.81 -1.09 -12.88
N ALA A 247 -4.35 -0.21 -12.02
CA ALA A 247 -5.75 0.19 -12.08
C ALA A 247 -6.16 0.88 -13.40
N ASN A 248 -5.19 1.31 -14.23
CA ASN A 248 -5.43 2.09 -15.44
C ASN A 248 -4.82 1.51 -16.72
N ALA A 249 -3.97 0.50 -16.59
CA ALA A 249 -3.24 -0.04 -17.71
C ALA A 249 -2.72 -1.44 -17.41
N CYS A 250 -2.86 -2.33 -18.39
CA CYS A 250 -1.97 -3.47 -18.53
C CYS A 250 -0.92 -3.21 -19.62
N THR A 251 0.32 -3.55 -19.31
CA THR A 251 1.46 -3.49 -20.24
C THR A 251 2.01 -4.90 -20.40
N PRO A 252 1.59 -5.61 -21.47
CA PRO A 252 2.13 -6.90 -21.78
C PRO A 252 3.45 -6.76 -22.54
N ASP A 253 4.35 -7.72 -22.37
CA ASP A 253 5.38 -8.02 -23.36
C ASP A 253 4.82 -8.77 -24.58
N ALA A 254 5.71 -9.29 -25.44
CA ALA A 254 5.32 -10.00 -26.66
C ALA A 254 4.51 -11.28 -26.42
N ASN A 255 4.54 -11.84 -25.20
CA ASN A 255 3.96 -13.13 -24.85
C ASN A 255 2.91 -13.03 -23.73
N SER A 256 2.44 -11.81 -23.45
CA SER A 256 1.37 -11.57 -22.49
C SER A 256 0.15 -10.93 -23.11
N VAL A 257 -0.98 -11.11 -22.44
CA VAL A 257 -2.28 -10.59 -22.85
C VAL A 257 -2.87 -9.80 -21.70
N CYS A 258 -3.52 -8.69 -22.04
CA CYS A 258 -4.37 -7.95 -21.12
C CYS A 258 -5.80 -8.45 -21.24
N LEU A 259 -6.39 -8.86 -20.13
CA LEU A 259 -7.79 -9.25 -20.07
C LEU A 259 -8.56 -8.38 -19.09
N ASP A 260 -9.84 -8.18 -19.35
CA ASP A 260 -10.76 -7.62 -18.37
C ASP A 260 -11.05 -8.69 -17.30
N SER A 261 -10.84 -8.34 -16.04
CA SER A 261 -11.22 -9.18 -14.90
C SER A 261 -12.74 -9.38 -14.84
N PRO A 262 -13.21 -10.57 -14.44
CA PRO A 262 -14.64 -10.85 -14.32
C PRO A 262 -15.28 -10.24 -13.06
N TYR A 263 -14.51 -9.61 -12.18
CA TYR A 263 -15.03 -8.91 -11.00
C TYR A 263 -15.72 -7.60 -11.39
N ASP A 264 -16.52 -7.04 -10.47
CA ASP A 264 -17.38 -5.88 -10.71
C ASP A 264 -16.65 -4.59 -11.17
N ALA A 265 -15.32 -4.56 -11.03
CA ALA A 265 -14.46 -3.52 -11.59
C ALA A 265 -13.61 -4.11 -12.72
N PRO A 266 -13.57 -3.49 -13.92
CA PRO A 266 -12.66 -3.92 -14.99
C PRO A 266 -11.22 -3.71 -14.51
N ILE A 267 -10.58 -4.82 -14.12
CA ILE A 267 -9.16 -4.86 -13.80
C ILE A 267 -8.45 -5.42 -15.01
N ASP A 268 -7.46 -4.69 -15.47
CA ASP A 268 -6.52 -5.15 -16.47
C ASP A 268 -5.64 -6.27 -15.86
N LEU A 269 -5.87 -7.52 -16.25
CA LEU A 269 -5.04 -8.66 -15.85
C LEU A 269 -3.93 -8.88 -16.86
N VAL A 270 -2.69 -9.01 -16.38
CA VAL A 270 -1.57 -9.45 -17.24
C VAL A 270 -1.41 -10.96 -17.10
N SER A 271 -1.35 -11.66 -18.24
CA SER A 271 -1.17 -13.12 -18.27
C SER A 271 0.07 -13.57 -18.99
N PHE A 272 0.76 -14.62 -18.55
CA PHE A 272 1.83 -15.29 -19.32
C PHE A 272 1.54 -16.77 -19.50
N ASP A 273 1.91 -17.27 -20.67
CA ASP A 273 2.06 -18.70 -20.97
C ASP A 273 3.39 -19.18 -20.36
N LEU A 274 3.39 -20.35 -19.72
CA LEU A 274 4.59 -21.01 -19.23
C LEU A 274 5.12 -21.90 -20.36
N GLU A 275 6.23 -21.49 -20.98
CA GLU A 275 6.83 -22.21 -22.11
C GLU A 275 7.54 -23.51 -21.64
N GLY A 276 6.79 -24.47 -21.11
CA GLY A 276 7.34 -25.64 -20.44
C GLY A 276 6.46 -26.10 -19.28
N GLY A 277 6.90 -27.12 -18.58
CA GLY A 277 6.27 -27.49 -17.31
C GLY A 277 6.91 -26.68 -16.19
N ALA A 278 6.10 -26.06 -15.33
CA ALA A 278 6.63 -25.37 -14.16
C ALA A 278 7.22 -26.38 -13.18
N ASN A 279 8.50 -26.24 -12.83
CA ASN A 279 9.26 -27.16 -12.00
C ASN A 279 10.34 -26.44 -11.15
N ASP A 280 11.23 -27.19 -10.49
CA ASP A 280 12.23 -26.66 -9.55
C ASP A 280 13.27 -25.71 -10.19
N ASP A 281 13.44 -25.80 -11.51
CA ASP A 281 14.25 -24.87 -12.28
C ASP A 281 13.47 -23.65 -12.81
N ASP A 282 12.24 -23.40 -12.38
CA ASP A 282 11.48 -22.20 -12.75
C ASP A 282 11.50 -21.12 -11.67
N ARG A 283 11.28 -19.86 -12.06
CA ARG A 283 11.03 -18.76 -11.12
C ARG A 283 9.86 -17.88 -11.53
N PHE A 284 8.97 -17.64 -10.56
CA PHE A 284 7.91 -16.64 -10.67
C PHE A 284 8.37 -15.35 -9.99
N PHE A 285 8.40 -14.25 -10.72
CA PHE A 285 8.87 -12.96 -10.23
C PHE A 285 7.70 -12.03 -9.88
N PHE A 286 7.73 -11.50 -8.67
CA PHE A 286 6.74 -10.59 -8.12
C PHE A 286 7.42 -9.26 -7.82
N GLY A 287 6.93 -8.14 -8.36
CA GLY A 287 7.50 -6.82 -8.18
C GLY A 287 6.44 -5.74 -8.05
N LEU A 288 6.78 -4.63 -7.41
CA LEU A 288 5.91 -3.47 -7.31
C LEU A 288 6.66 -2.26 -7.83
N THR A 289 6.01 -1.50 -8.71
CA THR A 289 6.52 -0.19 -9.15
C THR A 289 5.43 0.85 -9.02
N CYS A 290 5.83 2.11 -8.88
CA CYS A 290 4.90 3.23 -8.91
C CYS A 290 5.46 4.39 -9.72
N GLY A 291 4.55 5.21 -10.23
CA GLY A 291 4.88 6.53 -10.75
C GLY A 291 5.47 7.46 -9.69
N THR A 292 5.77 8.69 -10.09
CA THR A 292 6.20 9.74 -9.16
C THR A 292 5.03 10.66 -8.86
N ALA A 293 4.71 10.86 -7.58
CA ALA A 293 3.78 11.91 -7.19
C ALA A 293 4.37 13.28 -7.54
N THR A 294 3.52 14.21 -7.97
CA THR A 294 3.92 15.62 -8.15
C THR A 294 3.52 16.39 -6.89
N PRO A 295 4.48 16.84 -6.06
CA PRO A 295 4.16 17.67 -4.91
C PRO A 295 3.49 18.96 -5.38
N ALA A 296 2.43 19.34 -4.69
CA ALA A 296 1.78 20.63 -4.91
C ALA A 296 1.38 21.23 -3.58
N THR A 297 1.83 22.46 -3.34
CA THR A 297 1.39 23.30 -2.24
C THR A 297 0.77 24.55 -2.85
N THR A 298 -0.47 24.84 -2.49
CA THR A 298 -1.18 26.02 -2.98
C THR A 298 -1.76 26.83 -1.83
N LYS A 299 -2.11 28.07 -2.12
CA LYS A 299 -2.84 28.95 -1.21
C LYS A 299 -4.26 29.15 -1.74
N ALA A 300 -5.26 29.00 -0.89
CA ALA A 300 -6.67 29.11 -1.26
C ALA A 300 -7.47 29.97 -0.26
N GLU A 301 -8.41 30.78 -0.75
CA GLU A 301 -9.23 31.68 0.09
C GLU A 301 -10.54 31.03 0.61
N GLY A 302 -10.73 29.72 0.42
CA GLY A 302 -11.93 29.02 0.90
C GLY A 302 -11.82 27.50 0.84
N SER A 303 -11.71 26.92 -0.36
CA SER A 303 -11.52 25.48 -0.53
C SER A 303 -10.23 25.18 -1.27
N CYS A 304 -9.54 24.16 -0.81
CA CYS A 304 -8.39 23.59 -1.49
C CYS A 304 -8.78 23.04 -2.86
N PRO A 305 -7.87 23.10 -3.86
CA PRO A 305 -8.09 22.42 -5.12
C PRO A 305 -8.33 20.91 -4.92
N MET A 306 -9.02 20.29 -5.88
CA MET A 306 -9.24 18.85 -5.89
C MET A 306 -7.91 18.09 -5.75
N GLY A 307 -7.88 17.09 -4.87
CA GLY A 307 -6.66 16.31 -4.55
C GLY A 307 -5.73 16.97 -3.53
N GLN A 308 -6.10 18.12 -2.97
CA GLN A 308 -5.38 18.79 -1.88
C GLN A 308 -6.24 18.93 -0.63
N PHE A 309 -5.58 18.98 0.52
CA PHE A 309 -6.21 19.13 1.83
C PHE A 309 -5.63 20.33 2.58
N VAL A 310 -6.37 20.85 3.56
CA VAL A 310 -5.89 21.95 4.41
C VAL A 310 -4.79 21.42 5.34
N ASN A 311 -3.59 21.96 5.20
CA ASN A 311 -2.44 21.67 6.06
C ASN A 311 -2.06 22.88 6.95
N GLY A 312 -2.59 24.07 6.65
CA GLY A 312 -2.33 25.26 7.45
C GLY A 312 -3.29 26.40 7.18
N ILE A 313 -3.28 27.39 8.07
CA ILE A 313 -3.99 28.66 7.93
C ILE A 313 -2.96 29.79 7.98
N TYR A 314 -2.93 30.63 6.94
CA TYR A 314 -2.09 31.82 6.87
C TYR A 314 -2.64 32.96 7.73
N GLU A 315 -1.82 33.99 7.98
CA GLU A 315 -2.22 35.17 8.77
C GLU A 315 -3.44 35.92 8.22
N ASP A 316 -3.65 35.86 6.90
CA ASP A 316 -4.80 36.49 6.23
C ASP A 316 -6.05 35.59 6.20
N GLY A 317 -6.01 34.45 6.87
CA GLY A 317 -7.12 33.48 6.94
C GLY A 317 -7.26 32.58 5.72
N SER A 318 -6.41 32.74 4.70
CA SER A 318 -6.35 31.78 3.60
C SER A 318 -5.72 30.45 4.05
N PHE A 319 -6.06 29.36 3.35
CA PHE A 319 -5.51 28.04 3.61
C PHE A 319 -4.24 27.78 2.85
N ARG A 320 -3.30 27.10 3.51
CA ARG A 320 -2.22 26.36 2.86
C ARG A 320 -2.73 24.96 2.56
N CYS A 321 -2.87 24.67 1.28
CA CYS A 321 -3.33 23.40 0.77
C CYS A 321 -2.14 22.57 0.33
N ARG A 322 -2.12 21.27 0.68
CA ARG A 322 -1.06 20.33 0.31
C ARG A 322 -1.66 19.15 -0.46
N SER A 323 -0.95 18.67 -1.46
CA SER A 323 -1.30 17.44 -2.18
C SER A 323 -1.19 16.22 -1.27
N ILE A 324 -2.24 15.42 -1.22
CA ILE A 324 -2.21 14.11 -0.53
C ILE A 324 -1.37 13.09 -1.30
N GLN A 325 -1.15 13.33 -2.60
CA GLN A 325 -0.55 12.34 -3.49
C GLN A 325 0.88 12.00 -3.08
N GLU A 326 1.64 13.02 -2.66
CA GLU A 326 3.02 12.84 -2.19
C GLU A 326 3.06 11.94 -0.95
N ILE A 327 2.18 12.18 0.02
CA ILE A 327 2.21 11.48 1.30
C ILE A 327 1.68 10.06 1.17
N SER A 328 0.56 9.88 0.45
CA SER A 328 -0.03 8.55 0.19
C SER A 328 0.92 7.66 -0.61
N LEU A 329 1.54 8.18 -1.67
CA LEU A 329 2.53 7.42 -2.44
C LEU A 329 3.79 7.11 -1.62
N ALA A 330 4.32 8.09 -0.88
CA ALA A 330 5.48 7.86 -0.01
C ALA A 330 5.17 6.78 1.03
N HIS A 331 3.99 6.85 1.67
CA HIS A 331 3.53 5.82 2.59
C HIS A 331 3.44 4.45 1.90
N PHE A 332 2.75 4.35 0.76
CA PHE A 332 2.62 3.07 0.05
C PHE A 332 3.98 2.46 -0.32
N THR A 333 4.85 3.26 -0.93
CA THR A 333 6.18 2.80 -1.38
C THR A 333 7.13 2.46 -0.23
N GLN A 334 6.96 3.05 0.95
CA GLN A 334 7.84 2.83 2.11
C GLN A 334 7.27 1.85 3.13
N SER A 335 5.96 1.65 3.20
CA SER A 335 5.32 0.86 4.25
C SER A 335 4.61 -0.37 3.72
N CYS A 336 4.18 -0.37 2.45
CA CYS A 336 3.44 -1.49 1.88
C CYS A 336 4.37 -2.49 1.20
N TRP A 337 4.16 -3.75 1.55
CA TRP A 337 4.89 -4.91 1.08
C TRP A 337 3.91 -5.85 0.38
N LEU A 338 4.26 -6.24 -0.83
CA LEU A 338 3.68 -7.40 -1.51
C LEU A 338 4.41 -8.65 -1.00
N TYR A 339 3.65 -9.64 -0.55
CA TYR A 339 4.13 -10.96 -0.16
C TYR A 339 3.76 -11.96 -1.24
N ALA A 340 4.69 -12.86 -1.55
CA ALA A 340 4.41 -14.03 -2.36
C ALA A 340 5.01 -15.26 -1.68
N GLY A 341 4.37 -16.41 -1.86
CA GLY A 341 4.84 -17.66 -1.26
C GLY A 341 4.40 -18.88 -2.03
N TRP A 342 5.08 -19.98 -1.75
CA TRP A 342 4.84 -21.29 -2.34
C TRP A 342 4.65 -22.35 -1.26
N ARG A 343 3.82 -23.33 -1.57
CA ARG A 343 3.75 -24.57 -0.80
C ARG A 343 3.44 -25.77 -1.67
N ASP A 344 4.35 -26.72 -1.62
CA ASP A 344 4.23 -28.06 -2.22
C ASP A 344 3.41 -29.02 -1.33
N PHE A 345 2.79 -30.02 -1.94
CA PHE A 345 1.95 -31.06 -1.29
C PHE A 345 0.83 -30.51 -0.40
N CYS A 346 0.17 -29.44 -0.83
CA CYS A 346 -0.89 -28.68 -0.17
C CYS A 346 -2.28 -28.81 -0.85
N ASN A 347 -2.82 -30.03 -0.95
CA ASN A 347 -4.22 -30.19 -1.35
C ASN A 347 -5.16 -29.84 -0.18
N GLY A 348 -5.68 -28.61 -0.18
CA GLY A 348 -6.56 -28.08 0.87
C GLY A 348 -5.87 -27.91 2.23
N CYS A 349 -4.56 -27.66 2.24
CA CYS A 349 -3.84 -27.42 3.49
C CYS A 349 -4.08 -26.00 4.02
N ASP A 350 -3.98 -25.84 5.35
CA ASP A 350 -4.15 -24.57 6.09
C ASP A 350 -2.82 -24.01 6.58
N ASP A 351 -1.72 -24.71 6.31
CA ASP A 351 -0.39 -24.32 6.75
C ASP A 351 0.15 -23.15 5.91
N PRO A 352 0.96 -22.26 6.49
CA PRO A 352 1.58 -21.16 5.76
C PRO A 352 2.52 -21.65 4.65
N PRO A 353 2.86 -20.80 3.68
CA PRO A 353 3.83 -21.13 2.65
C PRO A 353 5.17 -21.58 3.26
N THR A 354 5.76 -22.63 2.69
CA THR A 354 7.09 -23.13 3.09
C THR A 354 8.21 -22.25 2.57
N GLN A 355 7.97 -21.61 1.43
CA GLN A 355 8.86 -20.62 0.81
C GLN A 355 8.10 -19.32 0.63
N TRP A 356 8.73 -18.20 0.91
CA TRP A 356 8.08 -16.92 0.78
C TRP A 356 9.10 -15.80 0.73
N GLY A 357 8.65 -14.66 0.23
CA GLY A 357 9.41 -13.43 0.29
C GLY A 357 8.47 -12.24 0.20
N ARG A 358 9.06 -11.06 0.22
CA ARG A 358 8.32 -9.82 0.09
C ARG A 358 9.09 -8.77 -0.66
N VAL A 359 8.34 -7.91 -1.33
CA VAL A 359 8.87 -6.84 -2.16
C VAL A 359 8.09 -5.55 -1.93
N ARG A 360 8.81 -4.43 -1.94
CA ARG A 360 8.24 -3.08 -2.04
C ARG A 360 9.06 -2.28 -3.04
N VAL A 361 8.68 -1.03 -3.28
CA VAL A 361 9.40 -0.19 -4.23
C VAL A 361 10.86 0.01 -3.77
N GLY A 362 11.80 -0.51 -4.57
CA GLY A 362 13.24 -0.40 -4.34
C GLY A 362 13.82 -1.37 -3.32
N GLU A 363 13.04 -2.31 -2.79
CA GLU A 363 13.52 -3.29 -1.81
C GLU A 363 12.86 -4.66 -2.00
N CYS A 364 13.68 -5.71 -1.87
CA CYS A 364 13.24 -7.09 -1.89
C CYS A 364 13.89 -7.84 -0.73
N MET A 365 13.13 -8.73 -0.12
CA MET A 365 13.59 -9.63 0.93
C MET A 365 13.11 -11.05 0.62
N THR A 366 14.04 -12.01 0.65
CA THR A 366 13.70 -13.43 0.65
C THR A 366 13.39 -13.88 2.08
N GLY A 367 12.56 -14.89 2.21
CA GLY A 367 12.36 -15.63 3.46
C GLY A 367 13.54 -16.54 3.76
N ALA A 368 13.31 -17.56 4.58
CA ALA A 368 14.36 -18.39 5.18
C ALA A 368 14.79 -19.61 4.32
N VAL A 369 14.72 -19.53 2.99
CA VAL A 369 15.01 -20.64 2.06
C VAL A 369 16.02 -20.23 0.99
N ASP A 370 16.80 -21.21 0.51
CA ASP A 370 18.04 -20.99 -0.25
C ASP A 370 17.84 -20.72 -1.76
N ASP A 371 16.68 -21.08 -2.32
CA ASP A 371 16.44 -21.07 -3.78
C ASP A 371 15.61 -19.87 -4.28
N ASP A 372 15.07 -19.09 -3.34
CA ASP A 372 14.42 -17.82 -3.58
C ASP A 372 15.44 -16.71 -3.86
N ALA A 373 15.06 -15.73 -4.67
CA ALA A 373 15.98 -14.69 -5.11
C ALA A 373 15.39 -13.29 -5.09
N CYS A 374 16.26 -12.31 -4.87
CA CYS A 374 15.95 -10.91 -5.15
C CYS A 374 16.67 -10.47 -6.41
N ALA A 375 15.90 -9.97 -7.37
CA ALA A 375 16.39 -9.41 -8.61
C ALA A 375 16.05 -7.92 -8.71
N THR A 376 16.80 -7.20 -9.55
CA THR A 376 16.46 -5.83 -9.97
C THR A 376 16.42 -5.80 -11.48
N VAL A 377 15.26 -5.44 -12.02
CA VAL A 377 14.97 -5.51 -13.46
C VAL A 377 14.66 -4.13 -13.99
N MET A 378 15.12 -3.82 -15.20
CA MET A 378 14.72 -2.59 -15.88
C MET A 378 13.40 -2.83 -16.62
N PHE A 379 12.33 -2.21 -16.15
CA PHE A 379 10.99 -2.31 -16.74
C PHE A 379 10.43 -0.90 -16.98
N ASN A 380 10.00 -0.61 -18.21
CA ASN A 380 9.55 0.74 -18.62
C ASN A 380 10.50 1.89 -18.24
N GLY A 381 11.82 1.61 -18.24
CA GLY A 381 12.86 2.59 -17.89
C GLY A 381 13.03 2.84 -16.39
N GLN A 382 12.33 2.10 -15.53
CA GLN A 382 12.50 2.12 -14.08
C GLN A 382 13.21 0.84 -13.62
N ASN A 383 14.00 0.93 -12.54
CA ASN A 383 14.50 -0.25 -11.86
C ASN A 383 13.42 -0.76 -10.90
N VAL A 384 12.98 -1.99 -11.10
CA VAL A 384 11.96 -2.66 -10.29
C VAL A 384 12.66 -3.75 -9.48
N SER A 385 12.54 -3.67 -8.16
CA SER A 385 12.92 -4.78 -7.27
C SER A 385 11.88 -5.88 -7.43
N MET A 386 12.33 -7.12 -7.59
CA MET A 386 11.45 -8.28 -7.76
C MET A 386 11.90 -9.41 -6.84
N PHE A 387 10.94 -10.10 -6.24
CA PHE A 387 11.12 -11.35 -5.54
C PHE A 387 10.85 -12.51 -6.51
N GLY A 388 11.84 -13.35 -6.74
CA GLY A 388 11.75 -14.58 -7.52
C GLY A 388 11.47 -15.77 -6.61
N LEU A 389 10.26 -16.31 -6.72
CA LEU A 389 9.77 -17.48 -5.98
C LEU A 389 10.09 -18.77 -6.74
N SER A 390 10.69 -19.74 -6.04
CA SER A 390 10.93 -21.10 -6.54
C SER A 390 9.78 -22.04 -6.15
N PRO A 391 9.22 -22.85 -7.06
CA PRO A 391 8.17 -23.81 -6.71
C PRO A 391 8.68 -25.12 -6.07
N ASP A 392 9.99 -25.31 -5.83
CA ASP A 392 10.57 -26.50 -5.13
C ASP A 392 9.91 -27.84 -5.49
N GLY A 393 9.97 -28.21 -6.76
CA GLY A 393 9.38 -29.45 -7.25
C GLY A 393 8.62 -29.22 -8.56
N THR A 394 7.98 -30.27 -9.05
CA THR A 394 7.06 -30.16 -10.19
C THR A 394 5.79 -29.50 -9.72
N VAL A 395 5.33 -28.47 -10.42
CA VAL A 395 4.06 -27.82 -10.13
C VAL A 395 2.90 -28.69 -10.61
N ASP A 396 2.11 -29.19 -9.67
CA ASP A 396 0.93 -30.00 -9.92
C ASP A 396 -0.29 -29.67 -9.03
N GLY A 397 -1.30 -30.55 -9.09
CA GLY A 397 -2.61 -30.47 -8.44
C GLY A 397 -2.60 -30.29 -6.92
N ASP A 398 -1.50 -30.56 -6.25
CA ASP A 398 -1.39 -30.34 -4.82
C ASP A 398 -0.57 -29.10 -4.43
N ASP A 399 -0.07 -28.31 -5.38
CA ASP A 399 0.63 -27.07 -5.06
C ASP A 399 -0.29 -25.88 -4.78
N LYS A 400 0.24 -24.91 -4.01
CA LYS A 400 -0.37 -23.60 -3.83
C LYS A 400 0.64 -22.46 -3.97
N VAL A 401 0.22 -21.44 -4.73
CA VAL A 401 0.85 -20.13 -4.76
C VAL A 401 0.05 -19.13 -3.93
N PHE A 402 0.74 -18.36 -3.09
CA PHE A 402 0.15 -17.38 -2.19
C PHE A 402 0.55 -15.97 -2.61
N VAL A 403 -0.39 -15.03 -2.55
CA VAL A 403 -0.10 -13.59 -2.63
C VAL A 403 -0.79 -12.85 -1.49
N GLY A 404 -0.21 -11.75 -1.05
CA GLY A 404 -0.77 -10.90 0.02
C GLY A 404 -0.21 -9.48 -0.01
N LEU A 405 -0.94 -8.54 0.56
CA LEU A 405 -0.49 -7.15 0.73
C LEU A 405 -0.52 -6.79 2.22
N SER A 406 0.51 -6.11 2.71
CA SER A 406 0.52 -5.59 4.08
C SER A 406 1.25 -4.26 4.17
N CYS A 407 0.67 -3.29 4.87
CA CYS A 407 1.26 -1.97 5.12
C CYS A 407 1.54 -1.76 6.60
N GLN A 408 2.75 -1.30 6.95
CA GLN A 408 3.23 -1.15 8.34
C GLN A 408 3.48 0.29 8.77
#